data_AF-A0A9E1VZD4-F1
#
_entry.id   AF-A0A9E1VZD4-F1
#
_cell.length_a   1.000
_cell.length_b   1.000
_cell.length_c   1.000
_cell.angle_alpha   90.00
_cell.angle_beta   90.00
_cell.angle_gamma   90.00
#
_symmetry.space_group_name_H-M   'P 1'
#
loop_
_entity.id
_entity.type
_entity.pdbx_description
1 polymer ?
#
loop_
_entity_poly.entity_id
_entity_poly.type
_entity_poly.pdbx_seq_one_letter_code
_entity_poly.pdbx_strand_id
1 'polypeptide(L)'
;MSELVKTPVFADNNLINLYQINEMYQNIATEASRRMRETFQIDVPISSGIWGGTYLIAHHDGLARRRIWRLYCIVNLPQNTPLDKHANLERLVSIYCDVFKEAFSPQLELKLNMWGGRLPFSNSAKPSLTLHMEDTTETVRWLRAFFVWNHVPWEESIISDTVRILKEYKEFFDLKKGPVVKDPKEIKYLLQDIIIIYRTLQNACSEDFQEHANPIIAKMMEHFLSGLHDRGDIIDLYELVFKNALIYGFEESLEIPYKKGGLDIHALEKWPVEKINWVPDELKEKLIPPIQQVFAGFKAELEKKKH
;
A
#
# COMPACT_ATOMS: atom_id res chain seq x y z
N MET A 1 12.32 25.20 -16.30
CA MET A 1 11.99 24.51 -15.04
C MET A 1 10.52 24.18 -15.10
N SER A 2 10.14 22.90 -15.21
CA SER A 2 8.75 22.51 -15.01
C SER A 2 8.51 22.45 -13.51
N GLU A 3 7.56 23.23 -13.01
CA GLU A 3 7.17 23.18 -11.59
C GLU A 3 6.52 21.84 -11.26
N LEU A 4 6.60 21.42 -10.00
CA LEU A 4 5.89 20.26 -9.47
C LEU A 4 4.39 20.37 -9.78
N VAL A 5 3.85 19.38 -10.48
CA VAL A 5 2.42 19.33 -10.80
C VAL A 5 1.63 18.98 -9.55
N LYS A 6 0.94 19.97 -8.98
CA LYS A 6 0.04 19.79 -7.83
C LYS A 6 -1.33 19.29 -8.28
N THR A 7 -1.85 18.29 -7.57
CA THR A 7 -3.22 17.79 -7.71
C THR A 7 -4.06 18.25 -6.51
N PRO A 8 -5.33 18.67 -6.67
CA PRO A 8 -6.15 19.14 -5.55
C PRO A 8 -6.66 17.96 -4.70
N VAL A 9 -5.78 17.37 -3.89
CA VAL A 9 -6.01 16.14 -3.11
C VAL A 9 -7.18 16.24 -2.11
N PHE A 10 -7.37 17.41 -1.50
CA PHE A 10 -8.34 17.63 -0.44
C PHE A 10 -9.60 18.30 -0.98
N ALA A 11 -10.76 17.72 -0.63
CA ALA A 11 -12.05 18.37 -0.79
C ALA A 11 -12.35 19.31 0.39
N ASP A 12 -13.33 20.19 0.23
CA ASP A 12 -13.70 21.25 1.20
C ASP A 12 -14.02 20.73 2.62
N ASN A 13 -14.36 19.46 2.76
CA ASN A 13 -14.66 18.80 4.04
C ASN A 13 -13.49 17.98 4.63
N ASN A 14 -12.26 18.22 4.16
CA ASN A 14 -11.05 17.48 4.51
C ASN A 14 -11.09 15.98 4.15
N LEU A 15 -12.02 15.57 3.30
CA LEU A 15 -11.95 14.25 2.66
C LEU A 15 -10.89 14.30 1.56
N ILE A 16 -10.27 13.15 1.34
CA ILE A 16 -9.23 12.99 0.34
C ILE A 16 -9.81 12.27 -0.86
N ASN A 17 -9.52 12.79 -2.05
CA ASN A 17 -9.81 12.07 -3.27
C ASN A 17 -8.66 11.09 -3.59
N LEU A 18 -9.00 9.81 -3.66
CA LEU A 18 -8.06 8.71 -3.76
C LEU A 18 -7.46 8.54 -5.16
N TYR A 19 -8.13 9.03 -6.20
CA TYR A 19 -7.53 9.17 -7.52
C TYR A 19 -6.46 10.27 -7.52
N GLN A 20 -6.81 11.43 -6.98
CA GLN A 20 -5.94 12.61 -6.97
C GLN A 20 -4.70 12.43 -6.08
N ILE A 21 -4.82 11.78 -4.92
CA ILE A 21 -3.65 11.45 -4.08
C ILE A 21 -2.70 10.48 -4.81
N ASN A 22 -3.22 9.53 -5.58
CA ASN A 22 -2.39 8.59 -6.34
C ASN A 22 -1.64 9.30 -7.47
N GLU A 23 -2.30 10.20 -8.19
CA GLU A 23 -1.64 11.07 -9.17
C GLU A 23 -0.56 11.93 -8.51
N MET A 24 -0.86 12.51 -7.33
CA MET A 24 0.12 13.29 -6.57
C MET A 24 1.37 12.46 -6.24
N TYR A 25 1.22 11.20 -5.80
CA TYR A 25 2.36 10.33 -5.53
C TYR A 25 3.21 10.03 -6.77
N GLN A 26 2.58 9.84 -7.94
CA GLN A 26 3.30 9.67 -9.21
C GLN A 26 4.06 10.94 -9.63
N ASN A 27 3.44 12.11 -9.45
CA ASN A 27 4.08 13.39 -9.73
C ASN A 27 5.28 13.65 -8.81
N ILE A 28 5.14 13.32 -7.52
CA ILE A 28 6.23 13.41 -6.53
C ILE A 28 7.40 12.52 -6.93
N ALA A 29 7.14 11.27 -7.36
CA ALA A 29 8.21 10.36 -7.79
C ALA A 29 8.94 10.87 -9.05
N THR A 30 8.18 11.38 -10.02
CA THR A 30 8.73 11.99 -11.24
C THR A 30 9.61 13.19 -10.88
N GLU A 31 9.13 14.07 -10.00
CA GLU A 31 9.88 15.24 -9.55
C GLU A 31 11.14 14.87 -8.75
N ALA A 32 11.05 13.87 -7.87
CA ALA A 32 12.19 13.38 -7.12
C ALA A 32 13.26 12.80 -8.03
N SER A 33 12.86 11.99 -9.01
CA SER A 33 13.73 11.44 -10.06
C SER A 33 14.42 12.56 -10.85
N ARG A 34 13.67 13.59 -11.26
CA ARG A 34 14.20 14.76 -11.96
C ARG A 34 15.24 15.50 -11.11
N ARG A 35 14.94 15.79 -9.84
CA ARG A 35 15.88 16.49 -8.93
C ARG A 35 17.14 15.69 -8.67
N MET A 36 17.05 14.36 -8.57
CA MET A 36 18.23 13.49 -8.47
C MET A 36 19.14 13.63 -9.70
N ARG A 37 18.55 13.64 -10.89
CA ARG A 37 19.29 13.81 -12.15
C ARG A 37 19.94 15.17 -12.26
N GLU A 38 19.20 16.25 -12.01
CA GLU A 38 19.68 17.62 -12.20
C GLU A 38 20.71 18.04 -11.13
N THR A 39 20.49 17.65 -9.87
CA THR A 39 21.32 18.10 -8.75
C THR A 39 22.54 17.22 -8.55
N PHE A 40 22.38 15.90 -8.73
CA PHE A 40 23.40 14.92 -8.38
C PHE A 40 23.90 14.10 -9.58
N GLN A 41 23.39 14.34 -10.79
CA GLN A 41 23.73 13.58 -12.00
C GLN A 41 23.46 12.07 -11.84
N ILE A 42 22.48 11.72 -11.01
CA ILE A 42 22.06 10.35 -10.77
C ILE A 42 20.72 10.15 -11.46
N ASP A 43 20.75 9.43 -12.58
CA ASP A 43 19.54 9.05 -13.29
C ASP A 43 18.96 7.77 -12.70
N VAL A 44 17.82 7.92 -12.02
CA VAL A 44 17.13 6.82 -11.34
C VAL A 44 15.65 6.92 -11.69
N PRO A 45 15.11 6.01 -12.53
CA PRO A 45 13.67 5.99 -12.76
C PRO A 45 12.97 5.57 -11.48
N ILE A 46 11.91 6.27 -11.09
CA ILE A 46 11.15 6.00 -9.88
C ILE A 46 9.68 5.98 -10.24
N SER A 47 8.97 4.97 -9.75
CA SER A 47 7.51 4.95 -9.77
C SER A 47 7.00 5.01 -8.33
N SER A 48 5.78 5.50 -8.17
CA SER A 48 5.12 5.57 -6.86
C SER A 48 3.62 5.53 -7.03
N GLY A 49 2.93 5.08 -6.00
CA GLY A 49 1.48 5.09 -5.95
C GLY A 49 0.98 4.89 -4.52
N ILE A 50 -0.34 4.83 -4.39
CA ILE A 50 -0.97 4.62 -3.10
C ILE A 50 -0.55 3.26 -2.52
N TRP A 51 -0.28 3.23 -1.22
CA TRP A 51 -0.08 1.99 -0.49
C TRP A 51 -1.27 1.73 0.43
N GLY A 52 -1.67 0.46 0.52
CA GLY A 52 -2.87 0.02 1.22
C GLY A 52 -4.15 0.21 0.39
N GLY A 53 -5.20 -0.50 0.77
CA GLY A 53 -6.45 -0.58 0.00
C GLY A 53 -7.51 0.45 0.37
N THR A 54 -7.11 1.64 0.85
CA THR A 54 -8.09 2.68 1.21
C THR A 54 -8.97 3.09 0.01
N TYR A 55 -8.43 2.97 -1.22
CA TYR A 55 -9.16 3.20 -2.48
C TYR A 55 -10.36 2.26 -2.69
N LEU A 56 -10.39 1.11 -2.02
CA LEU A 56 -11.50 0.15 -2.09
C LEU A 56 -12.76 0.65 -1.34
N ILE A 57 -12.64 1.74 -0.59
CA ILE A 57 -13.67 2.26 0.31
C ILE A 57 -14.04 3.71 -0.07
N ALA A 58 -13.90 4.06 -1.35
CA ALA A 58 -14.30 5.35 -1.92
C ALA A 58 -15.70 5.36 -2.52
N HIS A 59 -16.19 6.56 -2.83
CA HIS A 59 -17.27 6.79 -3.77
C HIS A 59 -16.77 6.54 -5.21
N HIS A 60 -17.70 6.48 -6.17
CA HIS A 60 -17.37 6.18 -7.58
C HIS A 60 -16.48 7.24 -8.26
N ASP A 61 -16.36 8.43 -7.68
CA ASP A 61 -15.48 9.52 -8.13
C ASP A 61 -14.12 9.53 -7.40
N GLY A 62 -13.83 8.51 -6.60
CA GLY A 62 -12.62 8.39 -5.81
C GLY A 62 -12.63 9.16 -4.50
N LEU A 63 -13.67 9.92 -4.16
CA LEU A 63 -13.74 10.62 -2.87
C LEU A 63 -13.83 9.58 -1.75
N ALA A 64 -12.94 9.67 -0.75
CA ALA A 64 -12.97 8.77 0.40
C ALA A 64 -14.30 8.89 1.15
N ARG A 65 -14.91 7.77 1.54
CA ARG A 65 -16.17 7.78 2.31
C ARG A 65 -16.00 8.27 3.74
N ARG A 66 -14.76 8.34 4.22
CA ARG A 66 -14.39 8.71 5.60
C ARG A 66 -13.07 9.47 5.59
N ARG A 67 -12.84 10.26 6.65
CA ARG A 67 -11.58 11.00 6.83
C ARG A 67 -10.40 10.03 6.93
N ILE A 68 -9.35 10.31 6.17
CA ILE A 68 -8.10 9.54 6.18
C ILE A 68 -7.10 10.28 7.04
N TRP A 69 -6.61 9.61 8.07
CA TRP A 69 -5.68 10.17 9.04
C TRP A 69 -4.22 9.80 8.77
N ARG A 70 -3.97 8.87 7.86
CA ARG A 70 -2.64 8.28 7.63
C ARG A 70 -2.46 8.13 6.14
N LEU A 71 -1.46 8.81 5.59
CA LEU A 71 -1.14 8.79 4.18
C LEU A 71 0.00 7.81 3.95
N TYR A 72 -0.15 6.95 2.96
CA TYR A 72 0.80 5.91 2.65
C TYR A 72 1.05 5.82 1.15
N CYS A 73 2.31 5.79 0.76
CA CYS A 73 2.72 5.51 -0.61
C CYS A 73 3.82 4.45 -0.66
N ILE A 74 3.82 3.69 -1.75
CA ILE A 74 4.90 2.75 -2.07
C ILE A 74 5.74 3.37 -3.19
N VAL A 75 7.05 3.37 -3.01
CA VAL A 75 8.02 4.01 -3.92
C VAL A 75 8.97 2.94 -4.44
N ASN A 76 8.95 2.71 -5.75
CA ASN A 76 9.74 1.68 -6.42
C ASN A 76 11.07 2.22 -6.89
N LEU A 77 12.14 1.68 -6.33
CA LEU A 77 13.51 2.06 -6.64
C LEU A 77 14.19 0.99 -7.51
N PRO A 78 14.95 1.40 -8.53
CA PRO A 78 15.65 0.47 -9.41
C PRO A 78 16.80 -0.19 -8.66
N GLN A 79 16.99 -1.48 -8.92
CA GLN A 79 18.10 -2.25 -8.35
C GLN A 79 19.37 -2.09 -9.18
N ASN A 80 20.53 -2.35 -8.57
CA ASN A 80 21.84 -2.31 -9.25
C ASN A 80 22.13 -0.92 -9.84
N THR A 81 21.79 0.12 -9.09
CA THR A 81 21.92 1.53 -9.49
C THR A 81 22.81 2.29 -8.51
N PRO A 82 23.19 3.54 -8.81
CA PRO A 82 23.92 4.37 -7.86
C PRO A 82 23.25 4.53 -6.49
N LEU A 83 21.94 4.23 -6.35
CA LEU A 83 21.23 4.23 -5.06
C LEU A 83 21.69 3.13 -4.09
N ASP A 84 22.43 2.12 -4.56
CA ASP A 84 23.02 1.11 -3.68
C ASP A 84 24.07 1.71 -2.73
N LYS A 85 24.58 2.91 -3.06
CA LYS A 85 25.41 3.70 -2.15
C LYS A 85 24.52 4.44 -1.15
N HIS A 86 24.74 4.21 0.14
CA HIS A 86 23.98 4.84 1.23
C HIS A 86 23.86 6.36 1.09
N ALA A 87 24.96 7.06 0.80
CA ALA A 87 24.95 8.52 0.61
C ALA A 87 24.03 9.00 -0.54
N ASN A 88 23.86 8.19 -1.59
CA ASN A 88 22.94 8.53 -2.68
C ASN A 88 21.48 8.29 -2.29
N LEU A 89 21.22 7.30 -1.44
CA LEU A 89 19.91 7.07 -0.86
C LEU A 89 19.51 8.19 0.12
N GLU A 90 20.45 8.68 0.94
CA GLU A 90 20.23 9.84 1.81
C GLU A 90 19.83 11.09 1.01
N ARG A 91 20.50 11.34 -0.12
CA ARG A 91 20.15 12.44 -1.04
C ARG A 91 18.74 12.28 -1.59
N LEU A 92 18.37 11.06 -2.01
CA LEU A 92 17.03 10.76 -2.49
C LEU A 92 15.98 11.04 -1.40
N VAL A 93 16.22 10.60 -0.17
CA VAL A 93 15.31 10.81 0.95
C VAL A 93 15.16 12.28 1.29
N SER A 94 16.25 13.06 1.26
CA SER A 94 16.20 14.51 1.43
C SER A 94 15.32 15.16 0.37
N ILE A 95 15.50 14.79 -0.90
CA ILE A 95 14.66 15.27 -2.01
C ILE A 95 13.19 14.92 -1.76
N TYR A 96 12.88 13.68 -1.39
CA TYR A 96 11.51 13.26 -1.10
C TYR A 96 10.89 14.09 0.03
N CYS A 97 11.63 14.39 1.09
CA CYS A 97 11.14 15.23 2.18
C CYS A 97 10.73 16.62 1.69
N ASP A 98 11.52 17.23 0.80
CA ASP A 98 11.24 18.55 0.27
C ASP A 98 10.08 18.53 -0.72
N VAL A 99 10.08 17.57 -1.65
CA VAL A 99 8.99 17.43 -2.64
C VAL A 99 7.66 17.09 -1.96
N PHE A 100 7.64 16.29 -0.89
CA PHE A 100 6.42 16.07 -0.11
C PHE A 100 5.88 17.36 0.52
N LYS A 101 6.74 18.16 1.15
CA LYS A 101 6.32 19.46 1.73
C LYS A 101 5.74 20.38 0.67
N GLU A 102 6.41 20.47 -0.47
CA GLU A 102 5.96 21.32 -1.58
C GLU A 102 4.63 20.84 -2.17
N ALA A 103 4.48 19.52 -2.39
CA ALA A 103 3.30 18.89 -2.96
C ALA A 103 2.04 19.14 -2.12
N PHE A 104 2.15 18.98 -0.80
CA PHE A 104 1.03 19.05 0.12
C PHE A 104 0.81 20.44 0.73
N SER A 105 1.70 21.40 0.48
CA SER A 105 1.51 22.79 0.91
C SER A 105 0.45 23.52 0.05
N PRO A 106 -0.41 24.37 0.66
CA PRO A 106 -0.39 24.77 2.07
C PRO A 106 -1.24 23.89 3.01
N GLN A 107 -1.91 22.85 2.50
CA GLN A 107 -2.86 22.05 3.28
C GLN A 107 -2.20 21.27 4.42
N LEU A 108 -1.00 20.75 4.21
CA LEU A 108 -0.23 20.04 5.23
C LEU A 108 1.09 20.75 5.52
N GLU A 109 1.53 20.67 6.78
CA GLU A 109 2.86 21.10 7.20
C GLU A 109 3.69 19.88 7.63
N LEU A 110 4.36 19.27 6.65
CA LEU A 110 5.07 18.01 6.87
C LEU A 110 6.47 18.22 7.47
N LYS A 111 6.74 17.56 8.60
CA LYS A 111 8.06 17.51 9.23
C LYS A 111 8.58 16.08 9.26
N LEU A 112 9.84 15.89 8.88
CA LEU A 112 10.51 14.60 8.99
C LEU A 112 10.58 14.21 10.48
N ASN A 113 9.99 13.08 10.84
CA ASN A 113 10.16 12.48 12.15
C ASN A 113 11.31 11.46 12.11
N MET A 114 11.27 10.50 11.18
CA MET A 114 12.34 9.52 11.01
C MET A 114 12.37 8.90 9.62
N TRP A 115 13.52 8.34 9.23
CA TRP A 115 13.67 7.51 8.03
C TRP A 115 14.68 6.38 8.28
N GLY A 116 14.73 5.41 7.37
CA GLY A 116 15.69 4.29 7.43
C GLY A 116 15.24 3.10 8.28
N GLY A 117 14.02 3.15 8.82
CA GLY A 117 13.38 1.98 9.43
C GLY A 117 13.23 0.85 8.40
N ARG A 118 13.47 -0.40 8.81
CA ARG A 118 13.34 -1.56 7.92
C ARG A 118 11.92 -2.10 7.98
N LEU A 119 11.32 -2.35 6.82
CA LEU A 119 10.00 -2.98 6.76
C LEU A 119 10.12 -4.45 7.20
N PRO A 120 9.29 -4.93 8.15
CA PRO A 120 9.34 -6.30 8.63
C PRO A 120 9.17 -7.31 7.50
N PHE A 121 9.86 -8.45 7.60
CA PHE A 121 9.82 -9.55 6.63
C PHE A 121 10.24 -9.19 5.19
N SER A 122 10.83 -8.01 4.96
CA SER A 122 11.47 -7.69 3.68
C SER A 122 12.84 -8.40 3.51
N ASN A 123 13.39 -8.36 2.30
CA ASN A 123 14.64 -9.05 1.97
C ASN A 123 15.80 -8.70 2.92
N SER A 124 16.54 -9.72 3.39
CA SER A 124 17.62 -9.50 4.36
C SER A 124 18.84 -8.79 3.79
N ALA A 125 19.17 -9.06 2.52
CA ALA A 125 20.32 -8.45 1.85
C ALA A 125 20.00 -7.01 1.39
N LYS A 126 18.74 -6.78 0.98
CA LYS A 126 18.30 -5.49 0.46
C LYS A 126 16.92 -5.13 1.01
N PRO A 127 16.83 -4.69 2.29
CA PRO A 127 15.58 -4.47 2.97
C PRO A 127 14.83 -3.26 2.40
N SER A 128 13.50 -3.33 2.41
CA SER A 128 12.66 -2.17 2.12
C SER A 128 12.74 -1.18 3.29
N LEU A 129 12.76 0.11 2.97
CA LEU A 129 12.97 1.18 3.95
C LEU A 129 11.75 2.07 4.10
N THR A 130 11.58 2.65 5.28
CA THR A 130 10.46 3.54 5.58
C THR A 130 10.94 4.97 5.82
N LEU A 131 10.18 5.93 5.32
CA LEU A 131 10.26 7.35 5.67
C LEU A 131 8.94 7.76 6.34
N HIS A 132 9.01 8.52 7.42
CA HIS A 132 7.87 8.94 8.22
C HIS A 132 7.93 10.45 8.49
N MET A 133 6.89 11.15 8.04
CA MET A 133 6.71 12.58 8.24
C MET A 133 5.40 12.84 8.99
N GLU A 134 5.44 13.70 10.00
CA GLU A 134 4.27 14.12 10.77
C GLU A 134 3.72 15.44 10.19
N ASP A 135 2.40 15.60 10.24
CA ASP A 135 1.73 16.83 9.81
C ASP A 135 1.41 17.70 11.03
N THR A 136 1.99 18.91 11.11
CA THR A 136 1.78 19.82 12.24
C THR A 136 0.44 20.55 12.20
N THR A 137 -0.32 20.46 11.10
CA THR A 137 -1.68 21.02 11.02
C THR A 137 -2.74 20.10 11.61
N GLU A 138 -2.39 18.84 11.91
CA GLU A 138 -3.31 17.77 12.34
C GLU A 138 -4.44 17.47 11.33
N THR A 139 -4.29 17.90 10.07
CA THR A 139 -5.19 17.53 8.98
C THR A 139 -5.12 16.04 8.74
N VAL A 140 -3.89 15.50 8.70
CA VAL A 140 -3.57 14.08 8.86
C VAL A 140 -2.65 13.90 10.06
N ARG A 141 -2.43 12.66 10.51
CA ARG A 141 -1.44 12.38 11.56
C ARG A 141 -0.04 12.25 10.99
N TRP A 142 0.09 11.57 9.86
CA TRP A 142 1.37 11.35 9.20
C TRP A 142 1.25 10.94 7.74
N LEU A 143 2.35 11.14 7.03
CA LEU A 143 2.68 10.53 5.75
C LEU A 143 3.82 9.54 5.94
N ARG A 144 3.68 8.31 5.41
CA ARG A 144 4.77 7.33 5.37
C ARG A 144 4.99 6.82 3.94
N ALA A 145 6.24 6.85 3.50
CA ALA A 145 6.67 6.27 2.24
C ALA A 145 7.40 4.95 2.49
N PHE A 146 7.11 3.95 1.68
CA PHE A 146 7.77 2.64 1.69
C PHE A 146 8.66 2.54 0.45
N PHE A 147 9.97 2.70 0.62
CA PHE A 147 10.95 2.51 -0.44
C PHE A 147 11.22 1.03 -0.62
N VAL A 148 10.81 0.51 -1.77
CA VAL A 148 10.93 -0.89 -2.13
C VAL A 148 11.80 -1.03 -3.38
N TRP A 149 12.44 -2.18 -3.53
CA TRP A 149 13.42 -2.43 -4.60
C TRP A 149 12.78 -3.19 -5.75
N ASN A 150 13.14 -2.83 -6.98
CA ASN A 150 12.55 -3.26 -8.27
C ASN A 150 11.73 -2.13 -8.90
N HIS A 151 12.13 -1.71 -10.11
CA HIS A 151 11.45 -0.63 -10.82
C HIS A 151 10.31 -1.21 -11.66
N VAL A 152 9.13 -1.22 -11.05
CA VAL A 152 7.87 -1.73 -11.60
C VAL A 152 6.76 -0.72 -11.37
N PRO A 153 5.60 -0.81 -12.05
CA PRO A 153 4.42 -0.05 -11.68
C PRO A 153 4.01 -0.29 -10.22
N TRP A 154 3.41 0.69 -9.57
CA TRP A 154 3.04 0.60 -8.15
C TRP A 154 2.00 -0.52 -7.89
N GLU A 155 1.18 -0.85 -8.88
CA GLU A 155 0.22 -1.95 -8.85
C GLU A 155 0.90 -3.31 -8.65
N GLU A 156 2.07 -3.52 -9.25
CA GLU A 156 2.85 -4.74 -9.06
C GLU A 156 3.38 -4.82 -7.61
N SER A 157 3.83 -3.68 -7.07
CA SER A 157 4.42 -3.61 -5.74
C SER A 157 3.41 -3.86 -4.63
N ILE A 158 2.14 -3.46 -4.80
CA ILE A 158 1.10 -3.81 -3.81
C ILE A 158 0.78 -5.31 -3.80
N ILE A 159 0.87 -5.98 -4.96
CA ILE A 159 0.69 -7.43 -5.05
C ILE A 159 1.85 -8.13 -4.34
N SER A 160 3.09 -7.71 -4.61
CA SER A 160 4.24 -8.28 -3.91
C SER A 160 4.23 -8.00 -2.41
N ASP A 161 3.86 -6.79 -1.98
CA ASP A 161 3.82 -6.45 -0.55
C ASP A 161 2.76 -7.28 0.20
N THR A 162 1.74 -7.76 -0.50
CA THR A 162 0.75 -8.67 0.09
C THR A 162 1.39 -9.96 0.60
N VAL A 163 2.43 -10.49 -0.06
CA VAL A 163 3.18 -11.67 0.43
C VAL A 163 3.81 -11.39 1.80
N ARG A 164 4.43 -10.22 1.95
CA ARG A 164 5.05 -9.77 3.20
C ARG A 164 4.00 -9.57 4.30
N ILE A 165 2.89 -8.93 3.97
CA ILE A 165 1.78 -8.67 4.91
C ILE A 165 1.17 -9.99 5.40
N LEU A 166 0.98 -10.98 4.52
CA LEU A 166 0.47 -12.29 4.92
C LEU A 166 1.36 -12.96 5.95
N LYS A 167 2.69 -12.91 5.77
CA LYS A 167 3.63 -13.44 6.75
C LYS A 167 3.51 -12.74 8.10
N GLU A 168 3.40 -11.41 8.10
CA GLU A 168 3.19 -10.62 9.32
C GLU A 168 1.87 -10.98 10.01
N TYR A 169 0.79 -11.14 9.25
CA TYR A 169 -0.52 -11.40 9.83
C TYR A 169 -0.78 -12.84 10.19
N LYS A 170 0.00 -13.77 9.64
CA LYS A 170 -0.08 -15.19 10.02
C LYS A 170 0.11 -15.38 11.50
N GLU A 171 0.93 -14.54 12.15
CA GLU A 171 1.13 -14.57 13.60
C GLU A 171 -0.15 -14.36 14.40
N PHE A 172 -1.17 -13.70 13.83
CA PHE A 172 -2.46 -13.40 14.47
C PHE A 172 -3.57 -14.36 14.08
N PHE A 173 -3.40 -15.14 13.00
CA PHE A 173 -4.41 -16.06 12.48
C PHE A 173 -3.91 -17.50 12.39
N ASP A 174 -2.85 -17.83 13.14
CA ASP A 174 -2.31 -19.18 13.21
C ASP A 174 -3.28 -20.10 14.00
N LEU A 175 -3.97 -20.98 13.28
CA LEU A 175 -4.92 -21.93 13.84
C LEU A 175 -4.29 -22.84 14.90
N LYS A 176 -2.96 -23.10 14.84
CA LYS A 176 -2.27 -23.93 15.83
C LYS A 176 -2.01 -23.19 17.13
N LYS A 177 -1.88 -21.86 17.09
CA LYS A 177 -1.62 -21.01 18.26
C LYS A 177 -2.89 -20.47 18.89
N GLY A 178 -4.01 -20.48 18.16
CA GLY A 178 -5.25 -19.86 18.59
C GLY A 178 -5.26 -18.34 18.34
N PRO A 179 -6.40 -17.67 18.59
CA PRO A 179 -6.51 -16.23 18.43
C PRO A 179 -5.64 -15.49 19.47
N VAL A 180 -4.98 -14.42 19.04
CA VAL A 180 -4.10 -13.60 19.88
C VAL A 180 -4.91 -12.53 20.58
N VAL A 181 -4.76 -12.41 21.90
CA VAL A 181 -5.40 -11.33 22.68
C VAL A 181 -4.65 -10.02 22.46
N LYS A 182 -5.34 -9.03 21.90
CA LYS A 182 -4.80 -7.70 21.58
C LYS A 182 -5.79 -6.59 21.93
N ASP A 183 -5.28 -5.35 21.94
CA ASP A 183 -6.13 -4.18 22.04
C ASP A 183 -7.14 -4.14 20.87
N PRO A 184 -8.43 -3.89 21.12
CA PRO A 184 -9.44 -3.86 20.06
C PRO A 184 -9.12 -2.89 18.91
N LYS A 185 -8.40 -1.80 19.17
CA LYS A 185 -7.98 -0.87 18.12
C LYS A 185 -6.93 -1.49 17.19
N GLU A 186 -6.02 -2.31 17.71
CA GLU A 186 -5.06 -3.06 16.88
C GLU A 186 -5.79 -4.10 16.03
N ILE A 187 -6.71 -4.85 16.64
CA ILE A 187 -7.53 -5.85 15.93
C ILE A 187 -8.36 -5.19 14.82
N LYS A 188 -8.94 -4.02 15.07
CA LYS A 188 -9.66 -3.25 14.05
C LYS A 188 -8.80 -2.95 12.81
N TYR A 189 -7.54 -2.56 13.00
CA TYR A 189 -6.65 -2.32 11.86
C TYR A 189 -6.32 -3.62 11.12
N LEU A 190 -6.04 -4.69 11.86
CA LEU A 190 -5.83 -6.03 11.28
C LEU A 190 -7.03 -6.47 10.42
N LEU A 191 -8.26 -6.28 10.90
CA LEU A 191 -9.47 -6.62 10.14
C LEU A 191 -9.65 -5.76 8.89
N GLN A 192 -9.30 -4.48 8.95
CA GLN A 192 -9.27 -3.61 7.78
C GLN A 192 -8.27 -4.14 6.74
N ASP A 193 -7.10 -4.59 7.18
CA ASP A 193 -6.08 -5.08 6.27
C ASP A 193 -6.46 -6.46 5.67
N ILE A 194 -7.21 -7.31 6.38
CA ILE A 194 -7.80 -8.55 5.81
C ILE A 194 -8.75 -8.26 4.65
N ILE A 195 -9.61 -7.24 4.77
CA ILE A 195 -10.47 -6.80 3.67
C ILE A 195 -9.62 -6.39 2.47
N ILE A 196 -8.59 -5.58 2.72
CA ILE A 196 -7.69 -5.05 1.69
C ILE A 196 -6.99 -6.19 0.96
N ILE A 197 -6.40 -7.14 1.70
CA ILE A 197 -5.73 -8.31 1.15
C ILE A 197 -6.69 -9.11 0.26
N TYR A 198 -7.89 -9.44 0.75
CA TYR A 198 -8.84 -10.20 -0.04
C TYR A 198 -9.20 -9.48 -1.34
N ARG A 199 -9.53 -8.19 -1.27
CA ARG A 199 -9.91 -7.42 -2.45
C ARG A 199 -8.76 -7.26 -3.45
N THR A 200 -7.53 -7.19 -2.97
CA THR A 200 -6.34 -7.19 -3.84
C THR A 200 -6.10 -8.56 -4.49
N LEU A 201 -6.39 -9.66 -3.79
CA LEU A 201 -6.14 -11.03 -4.28
C LEU A 201 -7.36 -11.72 -4.89
N GLN A 202 -8.53 -11.07 -4.91
CA GLN A 202 -9.82 -11.70 -5.17
C GLN A 202 -9.80 -12.53 -6.47
N ASN A 203 -9.27 -11.98 -7.56
CA ASN A 203 -9.23 -12.65 -8.86
C ASN A 203 -8.15 -13.75 -8.98
N ALA A 204 -7.23 -13.85 -8.02
CA ALA A 204 -6.29 -14.95 -7.92
C ALA A 204 -6.84 -16.13 -7.10
N CYS A 205 -7.86 -15.89 -6.29
CA CYS A 205 -8.51 -16.91 -5.46
C CYS A 205 -9.33 -17.91 -6.31
N SER A 206 -9.41 -19.15 -5.85
CA SER A 206 -10.31 -20.16 -6.43
C SER A 206 -11.78 -19.75 -6.29
N GLU A 207 -12.64 -20.26 -7.16
CA GLU A 207 -14.09 -19.98 -7.11
C GLU A 207 -14.69 -20.41 -5.76
N ASP A 208 -14.39 -21.63 -5.30
CA ASP A 208 -14.83 -22.14 -4.00
C ASP A 208 -14.40 -21.22 -2.83
N PHE A 209 -13.16 -20.72 -2.86
CA PHE A 209 -12.70 -19.81 -1.82
C PHE A 209 -13.40 -18.44 -1.90
N GLN A 210 -13.66 -17.93 -3.11
CA GLN A 210 -14.42 -16.70 -3.27
C GLN A 210 -15.85 -16.84 -2.76
N GLU A 211 -16.54 -17.93 -3.08
CA GLU A 211 -17.90 -18.22 -2.58
C GLU A 211 -17.93 -18.24 -1.04
N HIS A 212 -16.92 -18.83 -0.43
CA HIS A 212 -16.77 -18.87 1.02
C HIS A 212 -16.45 -17.49 1.62
N ALA A 213 -15.48 -16.77 1.06
CA ALA A 213 -14.93 -15.54 1.64
C ALA A 213 -15.83 -14.30 1.40
N ASN A 214 -16.52 -14.22 0.25
CA ASN A 214 -17.35 -13.08 -0.12
C ASN A 214 -18.37 -12.64 0.95
N PRO A 215 -19.22 -13.52 1.52
CA PRO A 215 -20.18 -13.12 2.55
C PRO A 215 -19.50 -12.59 3.83
N ILE A 216 -18.35 -13.16 4.20
CA ILE A 216 -17.58 -12.73 5.38
C ILE A 216 -17.01 -11.32 5.14
N ILE A 217 -16.38 -11.11 3.99
CA ILE A 217 -15.79 -9.82 3.62
C ILE A 217 -16.89 -8.75 3.47
N ALA A 218 -18.05 -9.10 2.92
CA ALA A 218 -19.18 -8.18 2.82
C ALA A 218 -19.66 -7.71 4.21
N LYS A 219 -19.82 -8.65 5.16
CA LYS A 219 -20.16 -8.33 6.54
C LYS A 219 -19.10 -7.44 7.20
N MET A 220 -17.82 -7.78 7.07
CA MET A 220 -16.73 -6.96 7.63
C MET A 220 -16.73 -5.54 7.05
N MET A 221 -16.95 -5.41 5.74
CA MET A 221 -17.04 -4.11 5.05
C MET A 221 -18.20 -3.26 5.57
N GLU A 222 -19.37 -3.86 5.77
CA GLU A 222 -20.54 -3.16 6.34
C GLU A 222 -20.24 -2.59 7.73
N HIS A 223 -19.71 -3.40 8.63
CA HIS A 223 -19.33 -2.95 9.97
C HIS A 223 -18.25 -1.86 9.93
N PHE A 224 -17.26 -2.00 9.04
CA PHE A 224 -16.22 -0.97 8.88
C PHE A 224 -16.81 0.36 8.39
N LEU A 225 -17.72 0.32 7.41
CA LEU A 225 -18.40 1.47 6.84
C LEU A 225 -19.41 2.13 7.77
N SER A 226 -20.01 1.38 8.69
CA SER A 226 -20.91 1.89 9.74
C SER A 226 -20.14 2.47 10.92
N GLY A 227 -18.92 2.01 11.16
CA GLY A 227 -18.02 2.51 12.19
C GLY A 227 -17.80 1.47 13.25
N LEU A 228 -16.73 0.69 13.05
CA LEU A 228 -16.33 -0.36 13.96
C LEU A 228 -15.68 0.23 15.23
N HIS A 229 -16.49 0.56 16.23
CA HIS A 229 -16.07 1.15 17.51
C HIS A 229 -16.40 0.25 18.71
N ASP A 230 -17.42 -0.59 18.58
CA ASP A 230 -17.81 -1.51 19.64
C ASP A 230 -16.77 -2.63 19.80
N ARG A 231 -16.43 -2.93 21.06
CA ARG A 231 -15.42 -3.94 21.39
C ARG A 231 -15.93 -5.35 21.09
N GLY A 232 -17.19 -5.64 21.37
CA GLY A 232 -17.80 -6.94 21.09
C GLY A 232 -17.77 -7.24 19.60
N ASP A 233 -18.26 -6.30 18.78
CA ASP A 233 -18.25 -6.42 17.32
C ASP A 233 -16.85 -6.67 16.74
N ILE A 234 -15.82 -5.97 17.26
CA ILE A 234 -14.43 -6.15 16.82
C ILE A 234 -13.96 -7.59 17.11
N ILE A 235 -14.24 -8.10 18.29
CA ILE A 235 -13.82 -9.46 18.69
C ILE A 235 -14.60 -10.51 17.91
N ASP A 236 -15.90 -10.32 17.72
CA ASP A 236 -16.75 -11.24 16.95
C ASP A 236 -16.29 -11.34 15.49
N LEU A 237 -15.95 -10.21 14.86
CA LEU A 237 -15.38 -10.20 13.50
C LEU A 237 -14.00 -10.85 13.45
N TYR A 238 -13.17 -10.67 14.47
CA TYR A 238 -11.87 -11.32 14.55
C TYR A 238 -11.98 -12.83 14.68
N GLU A 239 -12.87 -13.31 15.55
CA GLU A 239 -13.17 -14.74 15.65
C GLU A 239 -13.76 -15.29 14.36
N LEU A 240 -14.63 -14.54 13.68
CA LEU A 240 -15.20 -14.93 12.39
C LEU A 240 -14.09 -15.15 11.35
N VAL A 241 -13.19 -14.19 11.17
CA VAL A 241 -12.07 -14.34 10.23
C VAL A 241 -11.16 -15.50 10.62
N PHE A 242 -10.86 -15.63 11.92
CA PHE A 242 -10.01 -16.70 12.45
C PHE A 242 -10.60 -18.09 12.16
N LYS A 243 -11.87 -18.32 12.53
CA LYS A 243 -12.56 -19.61 12.37
C LYS A 243 -12.73 -20.03 10.91
N ASN A 244 -12.84 -19.04 10.01
CA ASN A 244 -12.96 -19.28 8.57
C ASN A 244 -11.61 -19.35 7.84
N ALA A 245 -10.49 -19.25 8.57
CA ALA A 245 -9.14 -19.49 8.05
C ALA A 245 -8.78 -18.71 6.77
N LEU A 246 -9.32 -17.49 6.60
CA LEU A 246 -9.17 -16.72 5.34
C LEU A 246 -7.71 -16.53 4.91
N ILE A 247 -6.81 -16.33 5.89
CA ILE A 247 -5.38 -16.14 5.61
C ILE A 247 -4.74 -17.32 4.87
N TYR A 248 -5.23 -18.54 5.07
CA TYR A 248 -4.71 -19.75 4.41
C TYR A 248 -5.12 -19.79 2.94
N GLY A 249 -6.36 -19.37 2.62
CA GLY A 249 -6.77 -19.26 1.21
C GLY A 249 -6.03 -18.14 0.48
N PHE A 250 -5.65 -17.06 1.17
CA PHE A 250 -4.79 -16.02 0.61
C PHE A 250 -3.38 -16.55 0.30
N GLU A 251 -2.79 -17.32 1.23
CA GLU A 251 -1.50 -17.98 1.02
C GLU A 251 -1.55 -18.94 -0.17
N GLU A 252 -2.57 -19.80 -0.26
CA GLU A 252 -2.75 -20.75 -1.36
C GLU A 252 -2.81 -20.05 -2.72
N SER A 253 -3.53 -18.91 -2.78
CA SER A 253 -3.68 -18.09 -3.99
C SER A 253 -2.35 -17.52 -4.51
N LEU A 254 -1.34 -17.40 -3.64
CA LEU A 254 -0.01 -16.90 -3.98
C LEU A 254 1.03 -18.02 -4.09
N GLU A 255 0.93 -19.06 -3.29
CA GLU A 255 1.97 -20.08 -3.14
C GLU A 255 2.27 -20.78 -4.48
N ILE A 256 1.23 -21.25 -5.18
CA ILE A 256 1.40 -21.97 -6.45
C ILE A 256 2.11 -21.09 -7.51
N PRO A 257 1.64 -19.86 -7.79
CA PRO A 257 2.32 -18.96 -8.73
C PRO A 257 3.78 -18.67 -8.40
N TYR A 258 4.08 -18.33 -7.14
CA TYR A 258 5.45 -17.99 -6.73
C TYR A 258 6.36 -19.22 -6.77
N LYS A 259 5.85 -20.40 -6.40
CA LYS A 259 6.58 -21.66 -6.44
C LYS A 259 6.99 -22.06 -7.86
N LYS A 260 6.14 -21.83 -8.87
CA LYS A 260 6.53 -22.00 -10.30
C LYS A 260 7.73 -21.10 -10.67
N GLY A 261 7.80 -19.92 -10.07
CA GLY A 261 8.95 -19.01 -10.18
C GLY A 261 10.15 -19.39 -9.31
N GLY A 262 10.11 -20.50 -8.58
CA GLY A 262 11.17 -20.95 -7.68
C GLY A 262 11.28 -20.13 -6.38
N LEU A 263 10.19 -19.47 -5.98
CA LEU A 263 10.13 -18.63 -4.78
C LEU A 263 9.20 -19.24 -3.73
N ASP A 264 9.64 -19.22 -2.48
CA ASP A 264 8.86 -19.64 -1.31
C ASP A 264 8.31 -18.41 -0.58
N ILE A 265 6.99 -18.24 -0.58
CA ILE A 265 6.31 -17.09 0.04
C ILE A 265 6.53 -16.99 1.55
N HIS A 266 6.91 -18.09 2.21
CA HIS A 266 7.22 -18.10 3.64
C HIS A 266 8.66 -17.68 3.95
N ALA A 267 9.50 -17.52 2.92
CA ALA A 267 10.92 -17.20 3.04
C ALA A 267 11.33 -15.95 2.23
N LEU A 268 10.46 -14.92 2.17
CA LEU A 268 10.68 -13.66 1.45
C LEU A 268 12.04 -13.02 1.74
N GLU A 269 12.49 -13.10 2.99
CA GLU A 269 13.76 -12.53 3.46
C GLU A 269 14.99 -13.16 2.79
N LYS A 270 14.83 -14.38 2.25
CA LYS A 270 15.87 -15.18 1.59
C LYS A 270 15.72 -15.20 0.07
N TRP A 271 14.77 -14.46 -0.49
CA TRP A 271 14.61 -14.40 -1.94
C TRP A 271 15.87 -13.84 -2.60
N PRO A 272 16.21 -14.31 -3.82
CA PRO A 272 17.29 -13.73 -4.59
C PRO A 272 17.04 -12.23 -4.83
N VAL A 273 18.10 -11.42 -4.82
CA VAL A 273 17.98 -9.95 -4.91
C VAL A 273 17.31 -9.53 -6.23
N GLU A 274 17.63 -10.22 -7.31
CA GLU A 274 17.05 -10.04 -8.64
C GLU A 274 15.54 -10.34 -8.71
N LYS A 275 14.98 -11.03 -7.72
CA LYS A 275 13.54 -11.35 -7.61
C LYS A 275 12.85 -10.64 -6.44
N ILE A 276 13.50 -9.68 -5.80
CA ILE A 276 12.84 -8.82 -4.80
C ILE A 276 11.70 -8.07 -5.49
N ASN A 277 10.54 -8.08 -4.85
CA ASN A 277 9.30 -7.47 -5.37
C ASN A 277 8.95 -7.87 -6.81
N TRP A 278 9.36 -9.06 -7.23
CA TRP A 278 8.92 -9.65 -8.48
C TRP A 278 7.55 -10.30 -8.27
N VAL A 279 6.63 -10.12 -9.22
CA VAL A 279 5.34 -10.81 -9.24
C VAL A 279 5.26 -11.75 -10.45
N PRO A 280 4.76 -12.99 -10.30
CA PRO A 280 4.47 -13.88 -11.43
C PRO A 280 3.51 -13.27 -12.44
N ASP A 281 3.78 -13.46 -13.74
CA ASP A 281 2.93 -12.89 -14.82
C ASP A 281 1.47 -13.34 -14.71
N GLU A 282 1.21 -14.60 -14.33
CA GLU A 282 -0.16 -15.10 -14.12
C GLU A 282 -0.92 -14.36 -13.00
N LEU A 283 -0.22 -13.81 -12.01
CA LEU A 283 -0.82 -12.95 -10.99
C LEU A 283 -1.00 -11.52 -11.52
N LYS A 284 -0.03 -11.00 -12.28
CA LYS A 284 -0.14 -9.65 -12.89
C LYS A 284 -1.39 -9.55 -13.76
N GLU A 285 -1.60 -10.54 -14.63
CA GLU A 285 -2.75 -10.59 -15.55
C GLU A 285 -4.10 -10.59 -14.81
N LYS A 286 -4.17 -11.23 -13.64
CA LYS A 286 -5.40 -11.34 -12.86
C LYS A 286 -5.66 -10.13 -11.96
N LEU A 287 -4.59 -9.55 -11.40
CA LEU A 287 -4.68 -8.62 -10.28
C LEU A 287 -4.45 -7.15 -10.66
N ILE A 288 -3.63 -6.86 -11.68
CA ILE A 288 -3.38 -5.47 -12.11
C ILE A 288 -4.60 -4.83 -12.81
N PRO A 289 -5.27 -5.49 -13.78
CA PRO A 289 -6.37 -4.84 -14.49
C PRO A 289 -7.53 -4.36 -13.59
N PRO A 290 -7.98 -5.12 -12.57
CA PRO A 290 -8.99 -4.64 -11.63
C PRO A 290 -8.58 -3.36 -10.90
N ILE A 291 -7.32 -3.25 -10.48
CA ILE A 291 -6.80 -2.05 -9.81
C ILE A 291 -6.87 -0.86 -10.78
N GLN A 292 -6.38 -1.05 -12.00
CA GLN A 292 -6.39 -0.01 -13.04
C GLN A 292 -7.82 0.43 -13.39
N GLN A 293 -8.77 -0.52 -13.47
CA GLN A 293 -10.18 -0.23 -13.74
C GLN A 293 -10.82 0.63 -12.65
N VAL A 294 -10.48 0.40 -11.38
CA VAL A 294 -10.97 1.25 -10.27
C VAL A 294 -10.53 2.70 -10.47
N PHE A 295 -9.25 2.93 -10.76
CA PHE A 295 -8.72 4.28 -10.96
C PHE A 295 -9.22 4.93 -12.26
N ALA A 296 -9.37 4.14 -13.33
CA ALA A 296 -9.99 4.61 -14.57
C ALA A 296 -11.45 5.04 -14.34
N GLY A 297 -12.20 4.29 -13.53
CA GLY A 297 -13.55 4.63 -13.11
C GLY A 297 -13.61 5.96 -12.35
N PHE A 298 -12.73 6.14 -11.35
CA PHE A 298 -12.63 7.41 -10.62
C PHE A 298 -12.37 8.59 -11.55
N LYS A 299 -11.41 8.43 -12.48
CA LYS A 299 -11.08 9.45 -13.47
C LYS A 299 -12.28 9.83 -14.32
N ALA A 300 -12.97 8.84 -14.89
CA ALA A 300 -14.13 9.07 -15.76
C ALA A 300 -15.26 9.82 -15.03
N GLU A 301 -15.52 9.49 -13.77
CA GLU A 301 -16.54 10.19 -12.97
C GLU A 301 -16.12 11.62 -12.61
N LEU A 302 -14.83 11.87 -12.32
CA LEU A 302 -14.31 13.21 -12.08
C LEU A 302 -14.36 14.10 -13.33
N GLU A 303 -14.11 13.54 -14.51
CA GLU A 303 -14.20 14.25 -15.79
C GLU A 303 -15.64 14.65 -16.11
N LYS A 304 -16.62 13.77 -15.84
CA LYS A 304 -18.05 14.09 -16.00
C LYS A 304 -18.50 15.27 -15.13
N LYS A 305 -17.96 15.41 -13.91
CA LYS A 305 -18.32 16.50 -12.99
C LYS A 305 -17.77 17.87 -13.36
N LYS A 306 -16.80 17.93 -14.28
CA LYS A 306 -16.23 19.18 -14.80
C LYS A 306 -17.03 19.77 -15.97
N HIS A 307 -18.09 19.09 -16.39
CA HIS A 307 -19.00 19.47 -17.47
C HIS A 307 -20.43 19.53 -16.96
#